data_AF-A0A418KN95-F1
#
_entry.id   AF-A0A418KN95-F1
#
_cell.length_a   1.000
_cell.length_b   1.000
_cell.length_c   1.000
_cell.angle_alpha   90.00
_cell.angle_beta   90.00
_cell.angle_gamma   90.00
#
_symmetry.space_group_name_H-M   'P 1'
#
loop_
_entity.id
_entity.type
_entity.pdbx_description
1 polymer ?
#
loop_
_entity_poly.entity_id
_entity_poly.type
_entity_poly.pdbx_seq_one_letter_code
_entity_poly.pdbx_strand_id
1 'polypeptide(L)'
;MIAVALVWWQALPPRGWWPLFPLGVAGFVLALAGHRLRDRLWLGGLCGAVHYVVALRWMTDFSPPGYVAVAVLQTLLLMLVAAVSPGRSAGRWAGWWLVAPAALVLLEAVQYRFPFGGFPLPAFGLSLTGSPFLAAAPLGGALFVTALAALTGGALAALVAGPNRTRLVAGATATVVVAGPLALGGAAMTREAGSLDAVIVQGGGLRGLRAIFTDSMDATNRHLAALDRVEGEPDVVLLPENVADVEGPVAGTALDEAFAEQARRLRTTLVVGVTESEGDDGFRNASVVWGPDSRVTDRYEKVHRVPFGEYIPLRGLFEALSDDTRFVPRDAIVGSTDAVVEAAGTPLAIVISYEVFFAGRVADGVRDGGELVLAPTNASSYVGEEVPAIEVAASRLRAREFGRTVLQSAPTGYSAIVLPDGSVTRLSGLGGQELLEQRVPLRTGLTPYARTGDWPVLLLVVLPLAAAVAVHVTGRRAVSSR
;
A
#
# COMPACT_ATOMS: atom_id res chain seq x y z
N MET A 1 -26.91 -1.92 -0.84
CA MET A 1 -25.62 -2.51 -1.29
C MET A 1 -24.98 -1.74 -2.41
N ILE A 2 -25.64 -1.45 -3.53
CA ILE A 2 -25.06 -0.60 -4.60
C ILE A 2 -24.59 0.76 -4.04
N ALA A 3 -25.42 1.47 -3.28
CA ALA A 3 -25.04 2.72 -2.64
C ALA A 3 -23.83 2.58 -1.70
N VAL A 4 -23.76 1.49 -0.93
CA VAL A 4 -22.61 1.18 -0.04
C VAL A 4 -21.33 1.03 -0.85
N ALA A 5 -21.38 0.25 -1.94
CA ALA A 5 -20.25 0.01 -2.82
C ALA A 5 -19.70 1.30 -3.45
N LEU A 6 -20.60 2.17 -3.93
CA LEU A 6 -20.24 3.47 -4.51
C LEU A 6 -19.67 4.43 -3.46
N VAL A 7 -20.24 4.43 -2.24
CA VAL A 7 -19.74 5.22 -1.11
C VAL A 7 -18.32 4.79 -0.72
N TRP A 8 -18.02 3.48 -0.69
CA TRP A 8 -16.65 2.99 -0.48
C TRP A 8 -15.71 3.34 -1.63
N TRP A 9 -16.17 3.30 -2.89
CA TRP A 9 -15.35 3.74 -4.01
C TRP A 9 -14.98 5.22 -3.93
N GLN A 10 -15.89 6.07 -3.46
CA GLN A 10 -15.60 7.50 -3.24
C GLN A 10 -14.59 7.74 -2.10
N ALA A 11 -14.42 6.79 -1.18
CA ALA A 11 -13.40 6.89 -0.13
C ALA A 11 -11.98 6.56 -0.64
N LEU A 12 -11.85 5.77 -1.71
CA LEU A 12 -10.56 5.37 -2.27
C LEU A 12 -9.81 6.58 -2.88
N PRO A 13 -8.46 6.55 -2.88
CA PRO A 13 -7.67 7.47 -3.70
C PRO A 13 -8.07 7.38 -5.18
N PRO A 14 -7.99 8.47 -5.95
CA PRO A 14 -7.53 9.83 -5.59
C PRO A 14 -8.58 10.66 -4.82
N ARG A 15 -9.84 10.22 -4.76
CA ARG A 15 -10.97 10.99 -4.22
C ARG A 15 -10.79 11.26 -2.72
N GLY A 16 -10.46 10.22 -1.95
CA GLY A 16 -10.06 10.35 -0.56
C GLY A 16 -11.14 10.86 0.40
N TRP A 17 -12.44 10.69 0.09
CA TRP A 17 -13.54 11.13 0.97
C TRP A 17 -13.73 10.14 2.12
N TRP A 18 -12.73 10.06 3.00
CA TRP A 18 -12.62 9.06 4.06
C TRP A 18 -13.87 8.92 4.96
N PRO A 19 -14.70 9.95 5.27
CA PRO A 19 -15.89 9.75 6.10
C PRO A 19 -16.91 8.80 5.47
N LEU A 20 -16.85 8.62 4.16
CA LEU A 20 -17.69 7.67 3.45
C LEU A 20 -17.36 6.22 3.78
N PHE A 21 -16.13 5.89 4.17
CA PHE A 21 -15.80 4.53 4.58
C PHE A 21 -16.61 4.03 5.80
N PRO A 22 -16.57 4.69 6.99
CA PRO A 22 -17.38 4.28 8.13
C PRO A 22 -18.89 4.35 7.85
N LEU A 23 -19.36 5.32 7.05
CA LEU A 23 -20.77 5.40 6.64
C LEU A 23 -21.18 4.20 5.76
N GLY A 24 -20.32 3.80 4.83
CA GLY A 24 -20.51 2.59 4.03
C GLY A 24 -20.54 1.33 4.90
N VAL A 25 -19.66 1.22 5.90
CA VAL A 25 -19.67 0.11 6.87
C VAL A 25 -20.98 0.08 7.65
N ALA A 26 -21.49 1.24 8.10
CA ALA A 26 -22.79 1.31 8.79
C ALA A 26 -23.92 0.82 7.88
N GLY A 27 -23.96 1.29 6.62
CA GLY A 27 -24.94 0.85 5.63
C GLY A 27 -24.84 -0.64 5.30
N PHE A 28 -23.61 -1.17 5.21
CA PHE A 28 -23.35 -2.60 5.00
C PHE A 28 -23.90 -3.45 6.14
N VAL A 29 -23.55 -3.08 7.38
CA VAL A 29 -23.99 -3.75 8.61
C VAL A 29 -25.53 -3.75 8.73
N LEU A 30 -26.17 -2.60 8.52
CA LEU A 30 -27.63 -2.48 8.57
C LEU A 30 -28.32 -3.28 7.47
N ALA A 31 -27.77 -3.28 6.25
CA ALA A 31 -28.34 -4.01 5.13
C ALA A 31 -28.22 -5.54 5.26
N LEU A 32 -27.25 -6.05 6.03
CA LEU A 32 -27.12 -7.48 6.32
C LEU A 32 -27.96 -7.93 7.52
N ALA A 33 -28.31 -7.01 8.42
CA ALA A 33 -29.01 -7.32 9.65
C ALA A 33 -30.38 -7.97 9.37
N GLY A 34 -30.70 -9.05 10.09
CA GLY A 34 -32.01 -9.70 9.95
C GLY A 34 -32.22 -10.50 8.66
N HIS A 35 -31.18 -10.70 7.85
CA HIS A 35 -31.23 -11.54 6.66
C HIS A 35 -30.74 -12.97 6.92
N ARG A 36 -31.18 -13.92 6.06
CA ARG A 36 -30.70 -15.31 6.06
C ARG A 36 -29.32 -15.38 5.39
N LEU A 37 -28.59 -16.47 5.59
CA LEU A 37 -27.25 -16.65 4.99
C LEU A 37 -27.27 -16.44 3.46
N ARG A 38 -28.25 -17.03 2.76
CA ARG A 38 -28.40 -16.88 1.30
C ARG A 38 -28.52 -15.42 0.87
N ASP A 39 -29.38 -14.66 1.54
CA ASP A 39 -29.61 -13.25 1.19
C ASP A 39 -28.37 -12.40 1.48
N ARG A 40 -27.68 -12.66 2.60
CA ARG A 40 -26.42 -11.96 2.92
C ARG A 40 -25.31 -12.25 1.92
N LEU A 41 -25.19 -13.50 1.46
CA LEU A 41 -24.26 -13.86 0.39
C LEU A 41 -24.57 -13.08 -0.90
N TRP A 42 -25.85 -12.99 -1.29
CA TRP A 42 -26.25 -12.18 -2.44
C TRP A 42 -25.98 -10.69 -2.25
N LEU A 43 -26.31 -10.14 -1.09
CA LEU A 43 -26.09 -8.73 -0.78
C LEU A 43 -24.60 -8.38 -0.72
N GLY A 44 -23.78 -9.23 -0.10
CA GLY A 44 -22.32 -9.12 -0.08
C GLY A 44 -21.73 -9.25 -1.48
N GLY A 45 -22.22 -10.20 -2.28
CA GLY A 45 -21.80 -10.40 -3.66
C GLY A 45 -22.13 -9.21 -4.56
N LEU A 46 -23.34 -8.66 -4.43
CA LEU A 46 -23.74 -7.45 -5.14
C LEU A 46 -22.88 -6.25 -4.73
N CYS A 47 -22.62 -6.09 -3.42
CA CYS A 47 -21.75 -5.02 -2.93
C CYS A 47 -20.32 -5.16 -3.46
N GLY A 48 -19.77 -6.37 -3.39
CA GLY A 48 -18.41 -6.68 -3.83
C GLY A 48 -18.25 -6.51 -5.33
N ALA A 49 -19.19 -7.05 -6.11
CA ALA A 49 -19.17 -6.93 -7.56
C ALA A 49 -19.17 -5.45 -7.97
N VAL A 50 -20.08 -4.64 -7.45
CA VAL A 50 -20.13 -3.20 -7.79
C VAL A 50 -18.86 -2.48 -7.32
N HIS A 51 -18.40 -2.74 -6.10
CA HIS A 51 -17.24 -2.04 -5.54
C HIS A 51 -15.96 -2.38 -6.32
N TYR A 52 -15.63 -3.66 -6.46
CA TYR A 52 -14.37 -4.09 -7.07
C TYR A 52 -14.36 -3.96 -8.59
N VAL A 53 -15.50 -4.10 -9.29
CA VAL A 53 -15.57 -3.79 -10.73
C VAL A 53 -15.23 -2.32 -10.98
N VAL A 54 -15.74 -1.41 -10.15
CA VAL A 54 -15.48 0.02 -10.32
C VAL A 54 -14.07 0.39 -9.83
N ALA A 55 -13.67 -0.08 -8.64
CA ALA A 55 -12.38 0.27 -8.03
C ALA A 55 -11.17 -0.29 -8.78
N LEU A 56 -11.30 -1.47 -9.40
CA LEU A 56 -10.21 -2.13 -10.11
C LEU A 56 -10.27 -1.91 -11.63
N ARG A 57 -11.12 -0.99 -12.11
CA ARG A 57 -11.29 -0.75 -13.55
C ARG A 57 -9.97 -0.43 -14.26
N TRP A 58 -9.04 0.26 -13.60
CA TRP A 58 -7.70 0.54 -14.16
C TRP A 58 -6.93 -0.72 -14.57
N MET A 59 -7.25 -1.90 -14.02
CA MET A 59 -6.62 -3.16 -14.42
C MET A 59 -6.96 -3.56 -15.86
N THR A 60 -8.01 -3.02 -16.47
CA THR A 60 -8.35 -3.32 -17.87
C THR A 60 -7.28 -2.85 -18.84
N ASP A 61 -6.52 -1.82 -18.46
CA ASP A 61 -5.43 -1.28 -19.28
C ASP A 61 -4.25 -2.27 -19.32
N PHE A 62 -4.13 -3.11 -18.28
CA PHE A 62 -3.08 -4.10 -18.13
C PHE A 62 -3.50 -5.49 -18.63
N SER A 63 -4.55 -6.07 -18.04
CA SER A 63 -5.08 -7.39 -18.42
C SER A 63 -6.58 -7.46 -18.15
N PRO A 64 -7.45 -7.41 -19.19
CA PRO A 64 -8.88 -7.60 -19.01
C PRO A 64 -9.26 -8.96 -18.37
N PRO A 65 -8.64 -10.10 -18.71
CA PRO A 65 -8.90 -11.36 -18.01
C PRO A 65 -8.48 -11.32 -16.53
N GLY A 66 -7.30 -10.76 -16.24
CA GLY A 66 -6.80 -10.59 -14.87
C GLY A 66 -7.72 -9.71 -14.02
N TYR A 67 -8.21 -8.61 -14.60
CA TYR A 67 -9.21 -7.74 -13.98
C TYR A 67 -10.47 -8.52 -13.55
N VAL A 68 -11.06 -9.31 -14.45
CA VAL A 68 -12.25 -10.10 -14.12
C VAL A 68 -11.96 -11.12 -13.01
N ALA A 69 -10.83 -11.83 -13.10
CA ALA A 69 -10.44 -12.83 -12.11
C ALA A 69 -10.26 -12.20 -10.71
N VAL A 70 -9.55 -11.08 -10.61
CA VAL A 70 -9.34 -10.38 -9.34
C VAL A 70 -10.63 -9.78 -8.82
N ALA A 71 -11.46 -9.15 -9.67
CA ALA A 71 -12.75 -8.61 -9.25
C ALA A 71 -13.68 -9.70 -8.68
N VAL A 72 -13.71 -10.88 -9.32
CA VAL A 72 -14.45 -12.05 -8.81
C VAL A 72 -13.89 -12.51 -7.48
N LEU A 73 -12.57 -12.68 -7.36
CA LEU A 73 -11.93 -13.13 -6.13
C LEU A 73 -12.23 -12.18 -4.96
N GLN A 74 -12.02 -10.88 -5.15
CA GLN A 74 -12.29 -9.87 -4.13
C GLN A 74 -13.78 -9.84 -3.74
N THR A 75 -14.67 -10.02 -4.71
CA THR A 75 -16.12 -10.15 -4.47
C THR A 75 -16.43 -11.37 -3.60
N LEU A 76 -15.82 -12.52 -3.87
CA LEU A 76 -16.00 -13.73 -3.07
C LEU A 76 -15.49 -13.54 -1.64
N LEU A 77 -14.35 -12.85 -1.45
CA LEU A 77 -13.84 -12.56 -0.11
C LEU A 77 -14.81 -11.63 0.66
N LEU A 78 -15.40 -10.62 0.01
CA LEU A 78 -16.43 -9.78 0.65
C LEU A 78 -17.75 -10.54 0.90
N MET A 79 -18.10 -11.52 0.06
CA MET A 79 -19.22 -12.44 0.34
C MET A 79 -18.98 -13.23 1.63
N LEU A 80 -17.75 -13.64 1.92
CA LEU A 80 -17.41 -14.30 3.19
C LEU A 80 -17.59 -13.35 4.38
N VAL A 81 -17.20 -12.08 4.26
CA VAL A 81 -17.48 -11.04 5.27
C VAL A 81 -18.98 -10.93 5.54
N ALA A 82 -19.80 -10.91 4.48
CA ALA A 82 -21.25 -10.88 4.62
C ALA A 82 -21.84 -12.18 5.21
N ALA A 83 -21.22 -13.32 4.92
CA ALA A 83 -21.63 -14.62 5.43
C ALA A 83 -21.42 -14.75 6.95
N VAL A 84 -20.30 -14.26 7.48
CA VAL A 84 -19.97 -14.32 8.91
C VAL A 84 -20.68 -13.23 9.72
N SER A 85 -21.06 -12.12 9.07
CA SER A 85 -21.86 -11.07 9.70
C SER A 85 -23.15 -11.65 10.28
N PRO A 86 -23.70 -11.13 11.39
CA PRO A 86 -24.82 -11.73 12.11
C PRO A 86 -26.14 -11.74 11.32
N GLY A 87 -26.95 -12.79 11.51
CA GLY A 87 -28.24 -12.98 10.82
C GLY A 87 -29.44 -12.84 11.75
N ARG A 88 -30.63 -13.29 11.33
CA ARG A 88 -31.89 -13.19 12.12
C ARG A 88 -31.78 -13.68 13.57
N SER A 89 -31.00 -14.72 13.83
CA SER A 89 -30.80 -15.30 15.17
C SER A 89 -29.90 -14.48 16.09
N ALA A 90 -29.05 -13.61 15.53
CA ALA A 90 -28.08 -12.82 16.28
C ALA A 90 -28.63 -11.47 16.78
N GLY A 91 -29.86 -11.09 16.41
CA GLY A 91 -30.55 -9.92 16.97
C GLY A 91 -30.78 -9.98 18.50
N ARG A 92 -30.37 -11.06 19.16
CA ARG A 92 -30.39 -11.23 20.62
C ARG A 92 -29.06 -10.90 21.31
N TRP A 93 -27.95 -10.83 20.58
CA TRP A 93 -26.63 -10.53 21.17
C TRP A 93 -26.25 -9.06 20.95
N ALA A 94 -25.87 -8.37 22.03
CA ALA A 94 -25.59 -6.94 22.03
C ALA A 94 -24.35 -6.54 21.18
N GLY A 95 -23.46 -7.48 20.85
CA GLY A 95 -22.21 -7.23 20.12
C GLY A 95 -22.26 -7.47 18.61
N TRP A 96 -23.44 -7.67 18.02
CA TRP A 96 -23.62 -8.00 16.59
C TRP A 96 -22.92 -7.02 15.64
N TRP A 97 -22.83 -5.75 16.03
CA TRP A 97 -22.24 -4.66 15.26
C TRP A 97 -20.70 -4.69 15.20
N LEU A 98 -20.05 -5.55 15.99
CA LEU A 98 -18.58 -5.72 16.00
C LEU A 98 -18.08 -6.70 14.93
N VAL A 99 -18.95 -7.58 14.43
CA VAL A 99 -18.57 -8.73 13.59
C VAL A 99 -18.14 -8.30 12.19
N ALA A 100 -18.93 -7.48 11.50
CA ALA A 100 -18.57 -7.05 10.15
C ALA A 100 -17.31 -6.16 10.14
N PRO A 101 -17.13 -5.20 11.07
CA PRO A 101 -15.85 -4.49 11.20
C PRO A 101 -14.64 -5.41 11.36
N ALA A 102 -14.72 -6.39 12.26
CA ALA A 102 -13.65 -7.36 12.46
C ALA A 102 -13.38 -8.21 11.21
N ALA A 103 -14.44 -8.66 10.53
CA ALA A 103 -14.31 -9.43 9.30
C ALA A 103 -13.74 -8.61 8.13
N LEU A 104 -14.01 -7.30 8.05
CA LEU A 104 -13.38 -6.42 7.06
C LEU A 104 -11.88 -6.24 7.32
N VAL A 105 -11.45 -6.18 8.57
CA VAL A 105 -10.02 -6.15 8.91
C VAL A 105 -9.33 -7.47 8.50
N LEU A 106 -9.98 -8.62 8.72
CA LEU A 106 -9.45 -9.90 8.25
C LEU A 106 -9.42 -10.01 6.73
N LEU A 107 -10.43 -9.48 6.04
CA LEU A 107 -10.43 -9.37 4.57
C LEU A 107 -9.20 -8.61 4.10
N GLU A 108 -8.93 -7.45 4.69
CA GLU A 108 -7.75 -6.65 4.36
C GLU A 108 -6.44 -7.38 4.67
N ALA A 109 -6.36 -8.07 5.82
CA ALA A 109 -5.21 -8.90 6.17
C ALA A 109 -4.95 -10.04 5.17
N VAL A 110 -6.03 -10.62 4.61
CA VAL A 110 -5.95 -11.61 3.53
C VAL A 110 -5.48 -10.96 2.23
N GLN A 111 -5.99 -9.78 1.87
CA GLN A 111 -5.53 -9.05 0.67
C GLN A 111 -4.03 -8.75 0.71
N TYR A 112 -3.45 -8.45 1.87
CA TYR A 112 -2.01 -8.26 2.01
C TYR A 112 -1.15 -9.53 1.84
N ARG A 113 -1.75 -10.72 1.76
CA ARG A 113 -1.03 -12.01 1.76
C ARG A 113 -1.44 -12.94 0.64
N PHE A 114 -2.63 -12.74 0.08
CA PHE A 114 -3.25 -13.63 -0.89
C PHE A 114 -3.99 -12.83 -1.98
N PRO A 115 -3.90 -13.25 -3.26
CA PRO A 115 -3.09 -14.36 -3.78
C PRO A 115 -1.62 -13.98 -4.00
N PHE A 116 -0.76 -14.98 -4.18
CA PHE A 116 0.63 -14.82 -4.67
C PHE A 116 1.52 -13.83 -3.88
N GLY A 117 1.38 -13.79 -2.56
CA GLY A 117 2.12 -12.84 -1.71
C GLY A 117 1.35 -11.59 -1.37
N GLY A 118 0.21 -11.34 -2.02
CA GLY A 118 -0.76 -10.28 -1.71
C GLY A 118 -1.16 -9.46 -2.92
N PHE A 119 -2.38 -8.94 -2.88
CA PHE A 119 -2.90 -7.90 -3.77
C PHE A 119 -3.65 -6.84 -2.94
N PRO A 120 -2.93 -5.91 -2.30
CA PRO A 120 -3.50 -4.95 -1.34
C PRO A 120 -4.00 -3.64 -1.97
N LEU A 121 -3.95 -3.49 -3.30
CA LEU A 121 -4.44 -2.27 -3.97
C LEU A 121 -5.90 -1.89 -3.66
N PRO A 122 -6.83 -2.85 -3.42
CA PRO A 122 -8.18 -2.53 -2.98
C PRO A 122 -8.34 -2.49 -1.45
N ALA A 123 -7.26 -2.49 -0.67
CA ALA A 123 -7.30 -2.44 0.79
C ALA A 123 -7.98 -1.16 1.28
N PHE A 124 -8.84 -1.29 2.29
CA PHE A 124 -9.58 -0.14 2.81
C PHE A 124 -8.70 0.84 3.58
N GLY A 125 -7.59 0.38 4.18
CA GLY A 125 -6.61 1.23 4.85
C GLY A 125 -6.08 2.37 3.97
N LEU A 126 -5.97 2.13 2.66
CA LEU A 126 -5.53 3.14 1.68
C LEU A 126 -6.53 4.31 1.53
N SER A 127 -7.81 4.08 1.84
CA SER A 127 -8.87 5.11 1.83
C SER A 127 -8.84 6.03 3.05
N LEU A 128 -8.02 5.70 4.06
CA LEU A 128 -8.06 6.32 5.39
C LEU A 128 -6.84 7.20 5.66
N THR A 129 -5.99 7.44 4.66
CA THR A 129 -4.74 8.21 4.76
C THR A 129 -4.95 9.71 4.96
N GLY A 130 -6.14 10.23 4.66
CA GLY A 130 -6.56 11.60 4.99
C GLY A 130 -7.40 11.70 6.27
N SER A 131 -7.57 10.60 7.00
CA SER A 131 -8.48 10.52 8.16
C SER A 131 -7.73 10.71 9.49
N PRO A 132 -8.43 11.12 10.57
CA PRO A 132 -7.85 11.15 11.91
C PRO A 132 -7.44 9.75 12.41
N PHE A 133 -7.99 8.67 11.84
CA PHE A 133 -7.63 7.29 12.23
C PHE A 133 -6.18 6.95 11.87
N LEU A 134 -5.60 7.62 10.85
CA LEU A 134 -4.19 7.46 10.48
C LEU A 134 -3.26 7.74 11.68
N ALA A 135 -3.67 8.59 12.63
CA ALA A 135 -2.89 8.88 13.83
C ALA A 135 -2.56 7.62 14.66
N ALA A 136 -3.35 6.55 14.54
CA ALA A 136 -3.16 5.28 15.22
C ALA A 136 -2.27 4.27 14.46
N ALA A 137 -1.84 4.55 13.23
CA ALA A 137 -0.99 3.64 12.46
C ALA A 137 0.32 3.22 13.17
N PRO A 138 1.01 4.07 13.98
CA PRO A 138 2.18 3.63 14.75
C PRO A 138 1.90 2.51 15.75
N LEU A 139 0.64 2.31 16.14
CA LEU A 139 0.25 1.32 17.15
C LEU A 139 -0.04 -0.06 16.56
N GLY A 140 -0.55 -0.13 15.32
CA GLY A 140 -1.03 -1.39 14.74
C GLY A 140 -1.18 -1.40 13.22
N GLY A 141 -0.54 -0.46 12.52
CA GLY A 141 -0.53 -0.47 11.07
C GLY A 141 -1.85 -0.11 10.40
N ALA A 142 -1.89 -0.28 9.09
CA ALA A 142 -3.07 -0.14 8.25
C ALA A 142 -4.28 -0.92 8.80
N LEU A 143 -4.07 -2.15 9.29
CA LEU A 143 -5.16 -2.96 9.84
C LEU A 143 -5.82 -2.32 11.06
N PHE A 144 -5.05 -1.64 11.93
CA PHE A 144 -5.63 -0.94 13.07
C PHE A 144 -6.38 0.32 12.64
N VAL A 145 -5.86 1.04 11.64
CA VAL A 145 -6.55 2.18 11.02
C VAL A 145 -7.91 1.75 10.46
N THR A 146 -7.93 0.65 9.69
CA THR A 146 -9.16 0.04 9.18
C THR A 146 -10.08 -0.43 10.31
N ALA A 147 -9.53 -1.04 11.37
CA ALA A 147 -10.30 -1.51 12.50
C ALA A 147 -11.06 -0.37 13.20
N LEU A 148 -10.40 0.76 13.44
CA LEU A 148 -11.01 1.94 14.08
C LEU A 148 -12.09 2.57 13.20
N ALA A 149 -11.81 2.75 11.91
CA ALA A 149 -12.78 3.32 10.99
C ALA A 149 -14.00 2.38 10.80
N ALA A 150 -13.77 1.08 10.63
CA ALA A 150 -14.85 0.10 10.48
C ALA A 150 -15.66 -0.02 11.78
N LEU A 151 -15.01 0.01 12.94
CA LEU A 151 -15.67 -0.02 14.25
C LEU A 151 -16.55 1.21 14.46
N THR A 152 -16.12 2.38 13.98
CA THR A 152 -16.96 3.60 13.95
C THR A 152 -18.23 3.36 13.13
N GLY A 153 -18.12 2.75 11.94
CA GLY A 153 -19.28 2.38 11.13
C GLY A 153 -20.21 1.36 11.81
N GLY A 154 -19.65 0.34 12.45
CA GLY A 154 -20.41 -0.61 13.26
C GLY A 154 -21.16 0.08 14.41
N ALA A 155 -20.50 0.99 15.11
CA ALA A 155 -21.10 1.78 16.20
C ALA A 155 -22.24 2.67 15.69
N LEU A 156 -22.11 3.30 14.52
CA LEU A 156 -23.19 4.06 13.89
C LEU A 156 -24.40 3.16 13.57
N ALA A 157 -24.18 1.96 13.04
CA ALA A 157 -25.27 0.99 12.82
C ALA A 157 -25.96 0.58 14.14
N ALA A 158 -25.18 0.40 15.21
CA ALA A 158 -25.69 0.08 16.53
C ALA A 158 -26.48 1.23 17.19
N LEU A 159 -26.09 2.48 16.93
CA LEU A 159 -26.83 3.66 17.37
C LEU A 159 -28.21 3.74 16.70
N VAL A 160 -28.30 3.36 15.42
CA VAL A 160 -29.57 3.35 14.68
C VAL A 160 -30.46 2.20 15.13
N ALA A 161 -29.95 0.97 15.11
CA ALA A 161 -30.75 -0.26 15.22
C ALA A 161 -30.68 -0.98 16.57
N GLY A 162 -29.79 -0.56 17.49
CA GLY A 162 -29.60 -1.20 18.79
C GLY A 162 -30.60 -0.72 19.87
N PRO A 163 -30.81 -1.52 20.94
CA PRO A 163 -31.53 -1.08 22.14
C PRO A 163 -30.73 -0.03 22.94
N ASN A 164 -31.37 0.69 23.87
CA ASN A 164 -30.76 1.81 24.62
C ASN A 164 -29.38 1.49 25.23
N ARG A 165 -29.20 0.31 25.84
CA ARG A 165 -27.89 -0.10 26.40
C ARG A 165 -26.82 -0.26 25.32
N THR A 166 -27.16 -0.85 24.17
CA THR A 166 -26.26 -0.98 23.02
C THR A 166 -25.93 0.38 22.43
N ARG A 167 -26.91 1.29 22.33
CA ARG A 167 -26.68 2.67 21.87
C ARG A 167 -25.71 3.43 22.76
N LEU A 168 -25.83 3.29 24.09
CA LEU A 168 -24.91 3.89 25.03
C LEU A 168 -23.47 3.39 24.83
N VAL A 169 -23.29 2.07 24.75
CA VAL A 169 -21.97 1.45 24.52
C VAL A 169 -21.40 1.87 23.16
N ALA A 170 -22.22 1.83 22.10
CA ALA A 170 -21.80 2.22 20.76
C ALA A 170 -21.43 3.70 20.68
N GLY A 171 -22.19 4.59 21.34
CA GLY A 171 -21.88 6.01 21.44
C GLY A 171 -20.53 6.24 22.12
N ALA A 172 -20.31 5.61 23.29
CA ALA A 172 -19.04 5.67 23.99
C ALA A 172 -17.88 5.13 23.14
N THR A 173 -18.07 3.99 22.46
CA THR A 173 -17.07 3.42 21.55
C THR A 173 -16.75 4.37 20.40
N ALA A 174 -17.75 4.94 19.72
CA ALA A 174 -17.52 5.88 18.64
C ALA A 174 -16.73 7.11 19.10
N THR A 175 -17.07 7.68 20.27
CA THR A 175 -16.32 8.80 20.86
C THR A 175 -14.86 8.41 21.13
N VAL A 176 -14.61 7.28 21.78
CA VAL A 176 -13.25 6.83 22.11
C VAL A 176 -12.45 6.50 20.85
N VAL A 177 -13.07 5.89 19.85
CA VAL A 177 -12.39 5.47 18.61
C VAL A 177 -12.04 6.65 17.71
N VAL A 178 -12.84 7.72 17.71
CA VAL A 178 -12.54 8.94 16.95
C VAL A 178 -11.56 9.85 17.69
N ALA A 179 -11.72 10.01 19.02
CA ALA A 179 -10.87 10.92 19.80
C ALA A 179 -9.54 10.27 20.25
N GLY A 180 -9.54 8.96 20.52
CA GLY A 180 -8.40 8.21 21.04
C GLY A 180 -7.16 8.27 20.16
N PRO A 181 -7.26 8.07 18.83
CA PRO A 181 -6.13 8.18 17.91
C PRO A 181 -5.47 9.57 17.93
N LEU A 182 -6.25 10.64 18.07
CA LEU A 182 -5.72 12.00 18.15
C LEU A 182 -4.94 12.22 19.45
N ALA A 183 -5.44 11.68 20.57
CA ALA A 183 -4.77 11.77 21.87
C ALA A 183 -3.49 10.90 21.96
N LEU A 184 -3.51 9.71 21.35
CA LEU A 184 -2.40 8.74 21.42
C LEU A 184 -1.38 8.92 20.30
N GLY A 185 -1.81 9.35 19.11
CA GLY A 185 -0.97 9.52 17.95
C GLY A 185 -0.06 10.76 18.01
N GLY A 186 -0.36 11.73 18.87
CA GLY A 186 0.50 12.90 19.10
C GLY A 186 1.77 12.58 19.90
N ALA A 187 1.84 11.44 20.58
CA ALA A 187 3.06 11.03 21.28
C ALA A 187 4.10 10.57 20.25
N ALA A 188 5.18 11.34 20.07
CA ALA A 188 6.29 10.97 19.20
C ALA A 188 6.90 9.64 19.68
N MET A 189 6.62 8.55 18.95
CA MET A 189 7.13 7.20 19.27
C MET A 189 8.56 6.97 18.77
N THR A 190 9.03 7.83 17.89
CA THR A 190 10.39 7.85 17.33
C THR A 190 11.07 9.17 17.72
N ARG A 191 12.39 9.26 17.61
CA ARG A 191 13.18 10.45 17.98
C ARG A 191 13.77 11.10 16.73
N GLU A 192 13.94 12.40 16.75
CA GLU A 192 14.68 13.11 15.69
C GLU A 192 16.15 12.74 15.77
N ALA A 193 16.75 12.49 14.60
CA ALA A 193 18.15 12.11 14.46
C ALA A 193 18.95 13.09 13.59
N GLY A 194 18.29 14.09 13.01
CA GLY A 194 18.89 15.09 12.14
C GLY A 194 17.98 15.42 10.98
N SER A 195 18.56 15.90 9.89
CA SER A 195 17.88 16.15 8.63
C SER A 195 18.86 15.98 7.47
N LEU A 196 18.33 15.66 6.30
CA LEU A 196 19.09 15.66 5.05
C LEU A 196 18.40 16.50 3.98
N ASP A 197 19.18 17.08 3.07
CA ASP A 197 18.71 17.76 1.87
C ASP A 197 18.49 16.74 0.76
N ALA A 198 17.22 16.48 0.44
CA ALA A 198 16.82 15.51 -0.57
C ALA A 198 16.34 16.18 -1.86
N VAL A 199 16.68 15.57 -2.99
CA VAL A 199 16.10 15.88 -4.30
C VAL A 199 15.52 14.61 -4.92
N ILE A 200 14.25 14.66 -5.29
CA ILE A 200 13.61 13.62 -6.11
C ILE A 200 13.56 14.10 -7.56
N VAL A 201 14.04 13.25 -8.46
CA VAL A 201 14.13 13.56 -9.90
C VAL A 201 13.02 12.84 -10.66
N GLN A 202 12.12 13.59 -11.29
CA GLN A 202 11.10 13.04 -12.19
C GLN A 202 11.40 13.45 -13.64
N GLY A 203 11.74 12.48 -14.49
CA GLY A 203 12.06 12.71 -15.90
C GLY A 203 10.84 12.98 -16.80
N GLY A 204 9.62 12.74 -16.32
CA GLY A 204 8.39 12.89 -17.08
C GLY A 204 8.22 11.81 -18.14
N GLY A 205 7.46 12.08 -19.21
CA GLY A 205 7.28 11.18 -20.36
C GLY A 205 5.84 10.69 -20.60
N LEU A 206 5.68 9.87 -21.64
CA LEU A 206 4.39 9.28 -22.00
C LEU A 206 3.94 8.23 -20.97
N ARG A 207 2.62 8.13 -20.78
CA ARG A 207 1.97 7.21 -19.84
C ARG A 207 1.09 6.21 -20.58
N GLY A 208 0.81 5.07 -19.95
CA GLY A 208 0.02 3.99 -20.54
C GLY A 208 0.78 3.14 -21.54
N LEU A 209 2.11 3.23 -21.56
CA LEU A 209 2.96 2.41 -22.41
C LEU A 209 3.46 1.21 -21.61
N ARG A 210 3.49 0.03 -22.24
CA ARG A 210 4.11 -1.16 -21.64
C ARG A 210 5.60 -1.11 -21.89
N ALA A 211 6.41 -1.54 -20.91
CA ALA A 211 7.86 -1.52 -20.99
C ALA A 211 8.41 -2.17 -22.29
N ILE A 212 7.81 -3.27 -22.73
CA ILE A 212 8.20 -3.99 -23.95
C ILE A 212 8.00 -3.20 -25.27
N PHE A 213 7.29 -2.07 -25.22
CA PHE A 213 6.97 -1.23 -26.38
C PHE A 213 7.66 0.14 -26.33
N THR A 214 8.55 0.35 -25.37
CA THR A 214 9.27 1.62 -25.19
C THR A 214 10.77 1.40 -25.29
N ASP A 215 11.48 2.34 -25.91
CA ASP A 215 12.92 2.41 -25.78
C ASP A 215 13.26 2.80 -24.34
N SER A 216 13.96 1.92 -23.61
CA SER A 216 14.34 2.18 -22.22
C SER A 216 15.27 3.38 -22.11
N MET A 217 16.04 3.69 -23.16
CA MET A 217 16.96 4.83 -23.18
C MET A 217 16.25 6.19 -23.23
N ASP A 218 15.00 6.25 -23.71
CA ASP A 218 14.21 7.49 -23.67
C ASP A 218 13.94 7.92 -22.23
N ALA A 219 13.64 6.96 -21.35
CA ALA A 219 13.46 7.23 -19.93
C ALA A 219 14.79 7.68 -19.32
N THR A 220 15.88 6.97 -19.58
CA THR A 220 17.23 7.32 -19.11
C THR A 220 17.59 8.77 -19.49
N ASN A 221 17.51 9.11 -20.77
CA ASN A 221 17.89 10.41 -21.30
C ASN A 221 17.09 11.55 -20.66
N ARG A 222 15.78 11.35 -20.45
CA ARG A 222 14.92 12.34 -19.78
C ARG A 222 15.29 12.55 -18.31
N HIS A 223 15.70 11.50 -17.61
CA HIS A 223 16.14 11.61 -16.21
C HIS A 223 17.54 12.22 -16.10
N LEU A 224 18.47 11.91 -17.01
CA LEU A 224 19.77 12.59 -17.08
C LEU A 224 19.60 14.09 -17.38
N ALA A 225 18.72 14.45 -18.32
CA ALA A 225 18.39 15.85 -18.60
C ALA A 225 17.69 16.56 -17.41
N ALA A 226 16.95 15.82 -16.58
CA ALA A 226 16.38 16.36 -15.35
C ALA A 226 17.44 16.53 -14.26
N LEU A 227 18.37 15.59 -14.14
CA LEU A 227 19.52 15.67 -13.24
C LEU A 227 20.38 16.91 -13.53
N ASP A 228 20.59 17.26 -14.80
CA ASP A 228 21.37 18.46 -15.18
C ASP A 228 20.78 19.77 -14.64
N ARG A 229 19.49 19.76 -14.27
CA ARG A 229 18.78 20.93 -13.71
C ARG A 229 18.85 20.98 -12.17
N VAL A 230 19.39 19.95 -11.52
CA VAL A 230 19.64 19.96 -10.09
C VAL A 230 20.79 20.92 -9.80
N GLU A 231 20.52 21.85 -8.90
CA GLU A 231 21.47 22.86 -8.44
C GLU A 231 21.91 22.58 -6.98
N GLY A 232 23.07 23.10 -6.60
CA GLY A 232 23.61 22.92 -5.25
C GLY A 232 24.25 21.55 -5.01
N GLU A 233 24.42 21.21 -3.73
CA GLU A 233 25.06 20.00 -3.25
C GLU A 233 24.11 19.30 -2.25
N PRO A 234 23.02 18.69 -2.73
CA PRO A 234 22.13 17.93 -1.86
C PRO A 234 22.85 16.72 -1.25
N ASP A 235 22.36 16.23 -0.12
CA ASP A 235 22.92 15.03 0.51
C ASP A 235 22.56 13.79 -0.31
N VAL A 236 21.31 13.70 -0.79
CA VAL A 236 20.78 12.55 -1.52
C VAL A 236 19.92 13.01 -2.71
N VAL A 237 20.17 12.40 -3.86
CA VAL A 237 19.33 12.51 -5.06
C VAL A 237 18.73 11.14 -5.39
N LEU A 238 17.39 11.05 -5.44
CA LEU A 238 16.64 9.82 -5.69
C LEU A 238 16.01 9.81 -7.07
N LEU A 239 16.42 8.86 -7.90
CA LEU A 239 15.82 8.56 -9.19
C LEU A 239 14.80 7.40 -9.09
N PRO A 240 13.82 7.34 -10.01
CA PRO A 240 12.80 6.30 -10.00
C PRO A 240 13.31 4.88 -10.30
N GLU A 241 12.38 3.92 -10.21
CA GLU A 241 12.59 2.53 -10.64
C GLU A 241 12.73 2.43 -12.17
N ASN A 242 13.61 1.55 -12.64
CA ASN A 242 13.86 1.23 -14.05
C ASN A 242 14.22 2.47 -14.92
N VAL A 243 15.11 3.32 -14.39
CA VAL A 243 15.61 4.50 -15.12
C VAL A 243 16.86 4.17 -15.92
N ALA A 244 17.62 3.16 -15.50
CA ALA A 244 18.75 2.61 -16.24
C ALA A 244 18.44 1.17 -16.63
N ASP A 245 18.71 0.80 -17.87
CA ASP A 245 18.51 -0.56 -18.38
C ASP A 245 19.80 -1.01 -19.09
N VAL A 246 20.33 -2.16 -18.66
CA VAL A 246 21.61 -2.69 -19.12
C VAL A 246 21.55 -4.20 -19.31
N GLU A 247 22.34 -4.69 -20.27
CA GLU A 247 22.62 -6.12 -20.40
C GLU A 247 23.80 -6.49 -19.48
N GLY A 248 23.56 -7.37 -18.51
CA GLY A 248 24.50 -7.70 -17.44
C GLY A 248 24.59 -6.63 -16.34
N PRO A 249 25.65 -6.68 -15.51
CA PRO A 249 25.86 -5.71 -14.44
C PRO A 249 26.04 -4.29 -14.97
N VAL A 250 25.50 -3.28 -14.27
CA VAL A 250 25.68 -1.87 -14.65
C VAL A 250 27.13 -1.41 -14.56
N ALA A 251 27.93 -2.00 -13.67
CA ALA A 251 29.32 -1.64 -13.45
C ALA A 251 30.15 -1.74 -14.74
N GLY A 252 30.87 -0.66 -15.07
CA GLY A 252 31.71 -0.56 -16.27
C GLY A 252 30.95 -0.29 -17.58
N THR A 253 29.64 -0.03 -17.51
CA THR A 253 28.85 0.42 -18.67
C THR A 253 28.94 1.95 -18.84
N ALA A 254 28.52 2.46 -20.00
CA ALA A 254 28.40 3.90 -20.21
C ALA A 254 27.41 4.58 -19.24
N LEU A 255 26.40 3.84 -18.74
CA LEU A 255 25.46 4.36 -17.75
C LEU A 255 26.10 4.48 -16.37
N ASP A 256 26.99 3.54 -15.99
CA ASP A 256 27.79 3.67 -14.77
C ASP A 256 28.65 4.94 -14.82
N GLU A 257 29.36 5.18 -15.92
CA GLU A 257 30.14 6.42 -16.11
C GLU A 257 29.26 7.68 -16.03
N ALA A 258 28.10 7.68 -16.69
CA ALA A 258 27.18 8.82 -16.69
C ALA A 258 26.63 9.16 -15.30
N PHE A 259 26.18 8.16 -14.54
CA PHE A 259 25.67 8.38 -13.18
C PHE A 259 26.79 8.71 -12.18
N ALA A 260 27.97 8.10 -12.33
CA ALA A 260 29.15 8.42 -11.54
C ALA A 260 29.63 9.86 -11.77
N GLU A 261 29.52 10.38 -12.99
CA GLU A 261 29.81 11.78 -13.30
C GLU A 261 28.79 12.72 -12.64
N GLN A 262 27.50 12.39 -12.67
CA GLN A 262 26.45 13.19 -12.03
C GLN A 262 26.61 13.23 -10.50
N ALA A 263 26.89 12.09 -9.86
CA ALA A 263 27.17 12.04 -8.42
C ALA A 263 28.34 12.95 -8.02
N ARG A 264 29.43 12.93 -8.81
CA ARG A 264 30.60 13.80 -8.61
C ARG A 264 30.32 15.27 -8.89
N ARG A 265 29.58 15.59 -9.96
CA ARG A 265 29.20 16.97 -10.32
C ARG A 265 28.43 17.64 -9.18
N LEU A 266 27.47 16.91 -8.61
CA LEU A 266 26.61 17.38 -7.54
C LEU A 266 27.20 17.19 -6.13
N ARG A 267 28.34 16.49 -6.01
CA ARG A 267 28.95 16.10 -4.72
C ARG A 267 27.95 15.42 -3.75
N THR A 268 27.04 14.61 -4.31
CA THR A 268 25.91 13.98 -3.61
C THR A 268 26.06 12.46 -3.59
N THR A 269 25.27 11.79 -2.75
CA THR A 269 24.91 10.38 -3.01
C THR A 269 23.74 10.31 -4.00
N LEU A 270 23.88 9.51 -5.05
CA LEU A 270 22.86 9.31 -6.09
C LEU A 270 22.30 7.88 -5.98
N VAL A 271 20.99 7.75 -5.84
CA VAL A 271 20.29 6.44 -5.78
C VAL A 271 19.47 6.28 -7.06
N VAL A 272 19.79 5.28 -7.88
CA VAL A 272 19.18 5.09 -9.21
C VAL A 272 18.57 3.71 -9.34
N GLY A 273 17.33 3.63 -9.84
CA GLY A 273 16.70 2.37 -10.23
C GLY A 273 17.29 1.81 -11.52
N VAL A 274 17.83 0.59 -11.44
CA VAL A 274 18.52 -0.12 -12.53
C VAL A 274 17.83 -1.45 -12.82
N THR A 275 17.60 -1.75 -14.09
CA THR A 275 17.23 -3.07 -14.59
C THR A 275 18.47 -3.72 -15.23
N GLU A 276 18.88 -4.88 -14.70
CA GLU A 276 20.03 -5.65 -15.21
C GLU A 276 19.51 -6.96 -15.82
N SER A 277 19.58 -7.09 -17.14
CA SER A 277 19.19 -8.33 -17.84
C SER A 277 20.27 -9.40 -17.68
N GLU A 278 19.91 -10.60 -17.24
CA GLU A 278 20.82 -11.75 -17.08
C GLU A 278 20.55 -12.80 -18.17
N GLY A 279 20.63 -12.38 -19.44
CA GLY A 279 20.37 -13.27 -20.58
C GLY A 279 18.97 -13.88 -20.54
N ASP A 280 18.88 -15.21 -20.71
CA ASP A 280 17.61 -15.95 -20.65
C ASP A 280 17.15 -16.27 -19.21
N ASP A 281 18.02 -16.09 -18.20
CA ASP A 281 17.75 -16.50 -16.82
C ASP A 281 16.81 -15.52 -16.08
N GLY A 282 16.67 -14.29 -16.56
CA GLY A 282 15.79 -13.29 -15.96
C GLY A 282 16.33 -11.87 -16.07
N PHE A 283 15.83 -11.02 -15.18
CA PHE A 283 16.38 -9.68 -14.95
C PHE A 283 16.35 -9.33 -13.46
N ARG A 284 17.30 -8.51 -12.99
CA ARG A 284 17.26 -7.92 -11.65
C ARG A 284 16.68 -6.52 -11.72
N ASN A 285 15.80 -6.23 -10.77
CA ASN A 285 15.32 -4.87 -10.52
C ASN A 285 16.00 -4.39 -9.24
N ALA A 286 16.87 -3.40 -9.38
CA ALA A 286 17.74 -2.93 -8.31
C ALA A 286 17.70 -1.41 -8.15
N SER A 287 18.13 -0.94 -7.00
CA SER A 287 18.51 0.45 -6.76
C SER A 287 19.98 0.48 -6.39
N VAL A 288 20.79 1.15 -7.21
CA VAL A 288 22.24 1.22 -7.05
C VAL A 288 22.63 2.61 -6.56
N VAL A 289 23.60 2.66 -5.65
CA VAL A 289 24.02 3.88 -4.96
C VAL A 289 25.40 4.29 -5.44
N TRP A 290 25.52 5.49 -6.02
CA TRP A 290 26.79 6.12 -6.35
C TRP A 290 27.14 7.19 -5.31
N GLY A 291 28.36 7.12 -4.79
CA GLY A 291 28.94 8.12 -3.91
C GLY A 291 29.52 9.33 -4.67
N PRO A 292 29.81 10.43 -3.95
CA PRO A 292 30.42 11.63 -4.54
C PRO A 292 31.85 11.40 -5.07
N ASP A 293 32.48 10.27 -4.72
CA ASP A 293 33.77 9.80 -5.22
C ASP A 293 33.67 9.02 -6.55
N SER A 294 32.51 9.07 -7.21
CA SER A 294 32.21 8.37 -8.47
C SER A 294 32.25 6.83 -8.37
N ARG A 295 32.03 6.26 -7.18
CA ARG A 295 32.00 4.81 -6.98
C ARG A 295 30.62 4.33 -6.57
N VAL A 296 30.27 3.12 -7.02
CA VAL A 296 29.14 2.40 -6.44
C VAL A 296 29.50 2.01 -5.00
N THR A 297 28.70 2.48 -4.04
CA THR A 297 28.93 2.25 -2.61
C THR A 297 28.02 1.20 -2.02
N ASP A 298 26.82 1.04 -2.57
CA ASP A 298 25.81 0.11 -2.06
C ASP A 298 24.77 -0.23 -3.14
N ARG A 299 23.95 -1.25 -2.89
CA ARG A 299 22.80 -1.59 -3.73
C ARG A 299 21.72 -2.35 -2.97
N TYR A 300 20.49 -2.18 -3.44
CA TYR A 300 19.35 -2.99 -3.02
C TYR A 300 18.72 -3.70 -4.23
N GLU A 301 18.39 -4.97 -4.09
CA GLU A 301 17.69 -5.77 -5.10
C GLU A 301 16.26 -6.10 -4.64
N LYS A 302 15.28 -5.85 -5.52
CA LYS A 302 13.86 -6.03 -5.22
C LYS A 302 13.54 -7.47 -4.82
N VAL A 303 12.85 -7.64 -3.69
CA VAL A 303 12.50 -8.95 -3.14
C VAL A 303 11.05 -9.30 -3.46
N HIS A 304 10.11 -8.38 -3.22
CA HIS A 304 8.68 -8.61 -3.45
C HIS A 304 8.28 -8.19 -4.88
N ARG A 305 8.28 -9.17 -5.77
CA ARG A 305 7.96 -8.98 -7.19
C ARG A 305 6.46 -8.82 -7.44
N VAL A 306 6.11 -8.11 -8.51
CA VAL A 306 4.72 -7.92 -8.98
C VAL A 306 4.23 -9.17 -9.72
N PRO A 307 3.18 -9.87 -9.24
CA PRO A 307 2.57 -10.97 -9.98
C PRO A 307 1.99 -10.47 -11.31
N PHE A 308 2.27 -11.19 -12.40
CA PHE A 308 1.88 -10.87 -13.78
C PHE A 308 2.48 -9.58 -14.36
N GLY A 309 3.32 -8.86 -13.62
CA GLY A 309 4.08 -7.70 -14.10
C GLY A 309 5.58 -7.96 -14.18
N GLU A 310 6.12 -8.66 -13.19
CA GLU A 310 7.55 -8.99 -13.10
C GLU A 310 7.81 -10.49 -13.11
N TYR A 311 6.80 -11.31 -12.81
CA TYR A 311 6.89 -12.76 -12.97
C TYR A 311 5.50 -13.36 -13.22
N ILE A 312 5.43 -14.57 -13.78
CA ILE A 312 4.15 -15.28 -13.95
C ILE A 312 4.01 -16.38 -12.88
N PRO A 313 3.14 -16.22 -11.88
CA PRO A 313 2.83 -17.30 -10.94
C PRO A 313 2.31 -18.52 -11.69
N LEU A 314 2.79 -19.73 -11.38
CA LEU A 314 2.35 -20.96 -12.04
C LEU A 314 2.44 -20.87 -13.59
N ARG A 315 3.53 -20.29 -14.12
CA ARG A 315 3.76 -19.99 -15.54
C ARG A 315 3.18 -21.00 -16.53
N GLY A 316 3.49 -22.29 -16.37
CA GLY A 316 2.98 -23.34 -17.27
C GLY A 316 1.45 -23.48 -17.32
N LEU A 317 0.74 -23.18 -16.22
CA LEU A 317 -0.73 -23.15 -16.23
C LEU A 317 -1.25 -21.92 -16.99
N PHE A 318 -0.69 -20.74 -16.74
CA PHE A 318 -1.20 -19.51 -17.35
C PHE A 318 -0.82 -19.36 -18.81
N GLU A 319 0.34 -19.85 -19.23
CA GLU A 319 0.72 -19.94 -20.66
C GLU A 319 -0.24 -20.86 -21.43
N ALA A 320 -0.80 -21.90 -20.79
CA ALA A 320 -1.81 -22.75 -21.40
C ALA A 320 -3.21 -22.11 -21.45
N LEU A 321 -3.47 -21.08 -20.62
CA LEU A 321 -4.77 -20.42 -20.51
C LEU A 321 -4.85 -19.09 -21.24
N SER A 322 -3.72 -18.42 -21.48
CA SER A 322 -3.67 -17.06 -22.03
C SER A 322 -2.34 -16.73 -22.71
N ASP A 323 -2.43 -16.06 -23.86
CA ASP A 323 -1.27 -15.50 -24.56
C ASP A 323 -0.73 -14.21 -23.90
N ASP A 324 -1.42 -13.65 -22.90
CA ASP A 324 -1.00 -12.41 -22.21
C ASP A 324 0.31 -12.61 -21.43
N THR A 325 0.72 -13.85 -21.14
CA THR A 325 1.99 -14.15 -20.47
C THR A 325 3.21 -13.68 -21.28
N ARG A 326 3.07 -13.50 -22.61
CA ARG A 326 4.11 -12.96 -23.49
C ARG A 326 4.56 -11.54 -23.11
N PHE A 327 3.74 -10.80 -22.36
CA PHE A 327 4.08 -9.46 -21.89
C PHE A 327 5.08 -9.47 -20.72
N VAL A 328 5.33 -10.65 -20.11
CA VAL A 328 6.38 -10.90 -19.12
C VAL A 328 7.23 -12.08 -19.62
N PRO A 329 8.09 -11.83 -20.63
CA PRO A 329 8.83 -12.89 -21.30
C PRO A 329 9.85 -13.57 -20.39
N ARG A 330 10.36 -12.85 -19.39
CA ARG A 330 11.34 -13.32 -18.40
C ARG A 330 10.86 -12.95 -17.00
N ASP A 331 11.15 -13.81 -16.03
CA ASP A 331 10.84 -13.54 -14.62
C ASP A 331 11.95 -12.67 -14.00
N ALA A 332 11.56 -11.71 -13.17
CA ALA A 332 12.48 -10.96 -12.35
C ALA A 332 13.12 -11.89 -11.31
N ILE A 333 14.41 -11.76 -11.09
CA ILE A 333 15.16 -12.51 -10.09
C ILE A 333 14.89 -11.90 -8.71
N VAL A 334 14.63 -12.75 -7.71
CA VAL A 334 14.38 -12.30 -6.34
C VAL A 334 15.69 -11.85 -5.70
N GLY A 335 15.71 -10.60 -5.21
CA GLY A 335 16.82 -10.07 -4.44
C GLY A 335 17.05 -10.80 -3.12
N SER A 336 18.27 -10.69 -2.60
CA SER A 336 18.67 -11.29 -1.31
C SER A 336 19.25 -10.28 -0.32
N THR A 337 19.25 -8.99 -0.70
CA THR A 337 19.84 -7.91 0.07
C THR A 337 18.92 -7.43 1.18
N ASP A 338 19.53 -6.96 2.27
CA ASP A 338 18.84 -6.30 3.36
C ASP A 338 18.12 -5.04 2.88
N ALA A 339 17.19 -4.61 3.71
CA ALA A 339 16.18 -3.64 3.37
C ALA A 339 16.62 -2.17 3.45
N VAL A 340 17.93 -1.94 3.39
CA VAL A 340 18.63 -0.72 3.76
C VAL A 340 19.76 -0.47 2.78
N VAL A 341 20.03 0.80 2.51
CA VAL A 341 21.23 1.25 1.80
C VAL A 341 21.89 2.38 2.56
N GLU A 342 23.22 2.44 2.53
CA GLU A 342 23.99 3.55 3.06
C GLU A 342 24.04 4.71 2.05
N ALA A 343 23.47 5.86 2.42
CA ALA A 343 23.50 7.07 1.59
C ALA A 343 23.78 8.31 2.43
N ALA A 344 24.72 9.15 1.98
CA ALA A 344 25.21 10.30 2.74
C ALA A 344 25.65 9.95 4.19
N GLY A 345 26.22 8.75 4.39
CA GLY A 345 26.63 8.26 5.72
C GLY A 345 25.47 7.97 6.67
N THR A 346 24.26 7.83 6.15
CA THR A 346 23.04 7.51 6.90
C THR A 346 22.42 6.23 6.34
N PRO A 347 22.03 5.26 7.19
CA PRO A 347 21.25 4.11 6.74
C PRO A 347 19.84 4.56 6.35
N LEU A 348 19.46 4.31 5.09
CA LEU A 348 18.14 4.62 4.55
C LEU A 348 17.42 3.31 4.23
N ALA A 349 16.23 3.10 4.80
CA ALA A 349 15.39 1.99 4.40
C ALA A 349 14.98 2.19 2.93
N ILE A 350 14.89 1.11 2.17
CA ILE A 350 14.51 1.19 0.75
C ILE A 350 13.51 0.10 0.40
N VAL A 351 12.49 0.47 -0.38
CA VAL A 351 11.48 -0.43 -0.92
C VAL A 351 11.20 -0.04 -2.37
N ILE A 352 11.33 -0.99 -3.30
CA ILE A 352 11.12 -0.69 -4.71
C ILE A 352 9.64 -0.92 -5.04
N SER A 353 8.97 0.17 -5.43
CA SER A 353 7.68 0.15 -6.12
C SER A 353 6.60 -0.60 -5.33
N TYR A 354 6.10 -1.72 -5.86
CA TYR A 354 5.10 -2.58 -5.23
C TYR A 354 5.39 -2.96 -3.76
N GLU A 355 6.67 -2.99 -3.36
CA GLU A 355 7.08 -3.24 -1.98
C GLU A 355 6.52 -2.23 -0.97
N VAL A 356 6.24 -0.99 -1.39
CA VAL A 356 5.68 0.06 -0.51
C VAL A 356 4.32 -0.32 0.07
N PHE A 357 3.56 -1.18 -0.63
CA PHE A 357 2.28 -1.67 -0.13
C PHE A 357 2.42 -2.68 1.03
N PHE A 358 3.59 -3.26 1.22
CA PHE A 358 3.84 -4.29 2.23
C PHE A 358 4.63 -3.72 3.41
N ALA A 359 3.92 -3.45 4.50
CA ALA A 359 4.50 -2.90 5.71
C ALA A 359 5.67 -3.73 6.25
N GLY A 360 5.61 -5.06 6.12
CA GLY A 360 6.69 -5.95 6.56
C GLY A 360 8.04 -5.60 5.95
N ARG A 361 8.07 -5.30 4.66
CA ARG A 361 9.31 -4.99 3.95
C ARG A 361 9.89 -3.64 4.37
N VAL A 362 9.05 -2.62 4.59
CA VAL A 362 9.51 -1.35 5.19
C VAL A 362 9.98 -1.55 6.63
N ALA A 363 9.31 -2.42 7.39
CA ALA A 363 9.67 -2.72 8.77
C ALA A 363 11.07 -3.33 8.87
N ASP A 364 11.46 -4.19 7.92
CA ASP A 364 12.79 -4.78 7.89
C ASP A 364 13.86 -3.68 7.79
N GLY A 365 13.74 -2.76 6.81
CA GLY A 365 14.72 -1.69 6.64
C GLY A 365 14.78 -0.71 7.82
N VAL A 366 13.63 -0.46 8.46
CA VAL A 366 13.56 0.40 9.65
C VAL A 366 14.14 -0.30 10.89
N ARG A 367 14.02 -1.62 11.01
CA ARG A 367 14.65 -2.42 12.08
C ARG A 367 16.17 -2.50 11.90
N ASP A 368 16.62 -2.50 10.65
CA ASP A 368 18.04 -2.52 10.28
C ASP A 368 18.70 -1.12 10.36
N GLY A 369 17.99 -0.13 10.91
CA GLY A 369 18.55 1.19 11.24
C GLY A 369 18.05 2.32 10.35
N GLY A 370 17.28 2.03 9.29
CA GLY A 370 16.79 3.03 8.34
C GLY A 370 16.15 4.25 8.99
N GLU A 371 16.74 5.43 8.78
CA GLU A 371 16.31 6.70 9.39
C GLU A 371 15.30 7.49 8.54
N LEU A 372 15.16 7.08 7.28
CA LEU A 372 14.20 7.54 6.26
C LEU A 372 13.93 6.38 5.29
N VAL A 373 12.83 6.44 4.53
CA VAL A 373 12.45 5.42 3.55
C VAL A 373 12.55 5.98 2.12
N LEU A 374 13.29 5.31 1.26
CA LEU A 374 13.32 5.52 -0.18
C LEU A 374 12.31 4.59 -0.86
N ALA A 375 11.49 5.15 -1.75
CA ALA A 375 10.48 4.43 -2.51
C ALA A 375 10.57 4.75 -4.02
N PRO A 376 11.66 4.35 -4.71
CA PRO A 376 11.70 4.41 -6.17
C PRO A 376 10.60 3.50 -6.74
N THR A 377 9.80 4.02 -7.66
CA THR A 377 8.62 3.33 -8.20
C THR A 377 8.45 3.64 -9.69
N ASN A 378 7.64 2.84 -10.38
CA ASN A 378 7.31 3.00 -11.77
C ASN A 378 5.84 2.66 -12.05
N ALA A 379 5.00 3.70 -12.09
CA ALA A 379 3.60 3.61 -12.48
C ALA A 379 3.34 4.03 -13.94
N SER A 380 4.36 4.00 -14.81
CA SER A 380 4.26 4.49 -16.21
C SER A 380 3.28 3.69 -17.07
N SER A 381 3.08 2.40 -16.74
CA SER A 381 2.12 1.51 -17.41
C SER A 381 0.65 1.92 -17.24
N TYR A 382 0.33 2.82 -16.31
CA TYR A 382 -1.04 3.23 -16.02
C TYR A 382 -1.36 4.59 -16.62
N VAL A 383 -2.49 4.68 -17.34
CA VAL A 383 -2.95 5.94 -17.97
C VAL A 383 -3.54 6.89 -16.94
N GLY A 384 -4.40 6.38 -16.04
CA GLY A 384 -5.13 7.16 -15.04
C GLY A 384 -4.31 7.49 -13.80
N GLU A 385 -4.82 8.40 -12.96
CA GLU A 385 -4.17 8.81 -11.70
C GLU A 385 -4.41 7.81 -10.55
N GLU A 386 -5.27 6.80 -10.74
CA GLU A 386 -5.71 5.87 -9.70
C GLU A 386 -4.56 5.12 -9.04
N VAL A 387 -3.71 4.44 -9.81
CA VAL A 387 -2.58 3.68 -9.25
C VAL A 387 -1.51 4.58 -8.63
N PRO A 388 -1.06 5.67 -9.30
CA PRO A 388 -0.18 6.64 -8.67
C PRO A 388 -0.72 7.19 -7.34
N ALA A 389 -2.02 7.48 -7.25
CA ALA A 389 -2.63 7.97 -6.02
C ALA A 389 -2.68 6.90 -4.91
N ILE A 390 -2.88 5.63 -5.29
CA ILE A 390 -2.82 4.47 -4.39
C ILE A 390 -1.40 4.27 -3.85
N GLU A 391 -0.35 4.44 -4.66
CA GLU A 391 1.05 4.40 -4.23
C GLU A 391 1.37 5.50 -3.22
N VAL A 392 0.96 6.74 -3.49
CA VAL A 392 1.12 7.86 -2.53
C VAL A 392 0.37 7.57 -1.23
N ALA A 393 -0.83 6.98 -1.29
CA ALA A 393 -1.57 6.56 -0.10
C ALA A 393 -0.80 5.49 0.70
N ALA A 394 -0.17 4.53 0.04
CA ALA A 394 0.69 3.55 0.70
C ALA A 394 1.91 4.23 1.36
N SER A 395 2.60 5.13 0.66
CA SER A 395 3.71 5.92 1.22
C SER A 395 3.30 6.72 2.46
N ARG A 396 2.09 7.30 2.48
CA ARG A 396 1.52 7.96 3.67
C ARG A 396 1.28 7.01 4.84
N LEU A 397 0.81 5.80 4.58
CA LEU A 397 0.71 4.76 5.62
C LEU A 397 2.09 4.40 6.14
N ARG A 398 3.04 4.07 5.27
CA ARG A 398 4.41 3.68 5.66
C ARG A 398 5.08 4.77 6.49
N ALA A 399 5.01 6.02 6.04
CA ALA A 399 5.58 7.17 6.76
C ALA A 399 5.07 7.24 8.20
N ARG A 400 3.74 7.10 8.36
CA ARG A 400 3.10 7.16 9.67
C ARG A 400 3.35 5.93 10.52
N GLU A 401 3.26 4.74 9.96
CA GLU A 401 3.45 3.45 10.64
C GLU A 401 4.83 3.34 11.30
N PHE A 402 5.86 3.80 10.58
CA PHE A 402 7.24 3.68 11.01
C PHE A 402 7.80 4.98 11.59
N GLY A 403 7.05 6.08 11.50
CA GLY A 403 7.50 7.40 11.93
C GLY A 403 8.78 7.80 11.19
N ARG A 404 8.74 7.73 9.85
CA ARG A 404 9.84 8.01 8.92
C ARG A 404 9.36 8.90 7.80
N THR A 405 10.24 9.75 7.28
CA THR A 405 10.01 10.39 5.99
C THR A 405 10.01 9.31 4.91
N VAL A 406 9.14 9.42 3.91
CA VAL A 406 9.16 8.59 2.70
C VAL A 406 9.41 9.49 1.49
N LEU A 407 10.45 9.18 0.72
CA LEU A 407 10.77 9.82 -0.55
C LEU A 407 10.33 8.89 -1.69
N GLN A 408 9.22 9.21 -2.35
CA GLN A 408 8.70 8.42 -3.47
C GLN A 408 9.11 9.08 -4.79
N SER A 409 9.82 8.34 -5.64
CA SER A 409 10.30 8.83 -6.94
C SER A 409 9.70 8.02 -8.07
N ALA A 410 8.95 8.66 -8.96
CA ALA A 410 8.28 8.03 -10.09
C ALA A 410 8.71 8.69 -11.41
N PRO A 411 8.83 7.96 -12.54
CA PRO A 411 9.26 8.57 -13.80
C PRO A 411 8.16 9.44 -14.40
N THR A 412 6.91 8.96 -14.37
CA THR A 412 5.72 9.64 -14.92
C THR A 412 4.51 9.61 -13.98
N GLY A 413 4.59 8.85 -12.88
CA GLY A 413 3.59 8.81 -11.82
C GLY A 413 3.73 10.00 -10.87
N TYR A 414 3.14 9.90 -9.68
CA TYR A 414 3.38 10.90 -8.64
C TYR A 414 4.71 10.62 -7.95
N SER A 415 5.59 11.61 -7.97
CA SER A 415 6.68 11.75 -7.03
C SER A 415 6.21 12.54 -5.82
N ALA A 416 6.62 12.14 -4.62
CA ALA A 416 6.12 12.74 -3.39
C ALA A 416 7.16 12.73 -2.27
N ILE A 417 7.14 13.79 -1.46
CA ILE A 417 7.81 13.84 -0.16
C ILE A 417 6.73 13.74 0.92
N VAL A 418 6.81 12.66 1.70
CA VAL A 418 5.85 12.36 2.76
C VAL A 418 6.56 12.41 4.11
N LEU A 419 6.10 13.28 5.00
CA LEU A 419 6.69 13.44 6.32
C LEU A 419 6.25 12.34 7.31
N PRO A 420 6.97 12.16 8.44
CA PRO A 420 6.67 11.12 9.44
C PRO A 420 5.26 11.13 10.04
N ASP A 421 4.52 12.22 9.90
CA ASP A 421 3.11 12.33 10.31
C ASP A 421 2.12 11.87 9.22
N GLY A 422 2.62 11.47 8.05
CA GLY A 422 1.84 11.08 6.88
C GLY A 422 1.37 12.25 6.02
N SER A 423 1.80 13.49 6.31
CA SER A 423 1.52 14.65 5.46
C SER A 423 2.37 14.63 4.20
N VAL A 424 1.80 15.05 3.07
CA VAL A 424 2.51 15.17 1.79
C VAL A 424 2.91 16.63 1.64
N THR A 425 4.20 16.94 1.67
CA THR A 425 4.70 18.32 1.59
C THR A 425 5.10 18.75 0.18
N ARG A 426 5.36 17.78 -0.69
CA ARG A 426 5.59 17.95 -2.13
C ARG A 426 4.92 16.81 -2.88
N LEU A 427 4.28 17.14 -3.99
CA LEU A 427 3.63 16.20 -4.90
C LEU A 427 3.81 16.75 -6.32
N SER A 428 4.38 15.94 -7.22
CA SER A 428 4.51 16.31 -8.63
C SER A 428 3.19 16.17 -9.39
N GLY A 429 3.15 16.70 -10.61
CA GLY A 429 2.16 16.34 -11.62
C GLY A 429 2.47 15.00 -12.29
N LEU A 430 1.51 14.49 -13.06
CA LEU A 430 1.67 13.26 -13.85
C LEU A 430 2.31 13.57 -15.20
N GLY A 431 3.29 12.75 -15.62
CA GLY A 431 3.96 12.81 -16.93
C GLY A 431 4.86 14.03 -17.16
N GLY A 432 4.82 15.04 -16.29
CA GLY A 432 5.70 16.21 -16.34
C GLY A 432 7.10 15.92 -15.83
N GLN A 433 8.09 16.64 -16.34
CA GLN A 433 9.45 16.64 -15.80
C GLN A 433 9.52 17.63 -14.63
N GLU A 434 9.86 17.16 -13.43
CA GLU A 434 9.82 17.95 -12.19
C GLU A 434 10.95 17.55 -11.23
N LEU A 435 11.40 18.50 -10.41
CA LEU A 435 12.32 18.27 -9.29
C LEU A 435 11.62 18.61 -7.99
N LEU A 436 11.66 17.69 -7.03
CA LEU A 436 11.09 17.89 -5.70
C LEU A 436 12.22 17.99 -4.68
N GLU A 437 12.47 19.21 -4.21
CA GLU A 437 13.59 19.53 -3.32
C GLU A 437 13.08 19.92 -1.94
N GLN A 438 13.62 19.28 -0.90
CA GLN A 438 13.28 19.61 0.47
C GLN A 438 14.32 19.08 1.47
N ARG A 439 14.63 19.90 2.49
CA ARG A 439 15.25 19.41 3.73
C ARG A 439 14.23 18.59 4.53
N VAL A 440 14.53 17.32 4.76
CA VAL A 440 13.61 16.38 5.42
C VAL A 440 14.19 15.83 6.72
N PRO A 441 13.35 15.59 7.74
CA PRO A 441 13.82 15.08 9.02
C PRO A 441 14.18 13.59 8.93
N LEU A 442 15.26 13.24 9.62
CA LEU A 442 15.66 11.87 9.93
C LEU A 442 15.15 11.46 11.30
N ARG A 443 14.75 10.20 11.46
CA ARG A 443 14.22 9.70 12.74
C ARG A 443 14.76 8.32 13.07
N THR A 444 15.00 8.08 14.36
CA THR A 444 15.44 6.79 14.90
C THR A 444 14.44 6.22 15.91
N GLY A 445 14.67 4.97 16.32
CA GLY A 445 13.77 4.22 17.19
C GLY A 445 12.61 3.57 16.43
N LEU A 446 11.90 2.68 17.13
CA LEU A 446 10.86 1.82 16.56
C LEU A 446 9.51 2.13 17.19
N THR A 447 8.48 2.31 16.34
CA THR A 447 7.09 2.33 16.78
C THR A 447 6.67 0.96 17.33
N PRO A 448 5.60 0.86 18.14
CA PRO A 448 5.03 -0.42 18.53
C PRO A 448 4.73 -1.32 17.32
N TYR A 449 4.14 -0.76 16.26
CA TYR A 449 3.87 -1.51 15.04
C TYR A 449 5.15 -2.03 14.37
N ALA A 450 6.20 -1.23 14.30
CA ALA A 450 7.50 -1.69 13.79
C ALA A 450 8.06 -2.89 14.59
N ARG A 451 7.68 -3.05 15.87
CA ARG A 451 8.10 -4.19 16.70
C ARG A 451 7.20 -5.41 16.55
N THR A 452 5.88 -5.21 16.51
CA THR A 452 4.91 -6.31 16.63
C THR A 452 4.31 -6.76 15.30
N GLY A 453 4.34 -5.91 14.28
CA GLY A 453 3.58 -6.10 13.05
C GLY A 453 2.07 -6.20 13.32
N ASP A 454 1.38 -6.94 12.46
CA ASP A 454 -0.08 -7.05 12.42
C ASP A 454 -0.68 -7.91 13.56
N TRP A 455 0.13 -8.76 14.22
CA TRP A 455 -0.37 -9.79 15.14
C TRP A 455 -1.27 -9.28 16.28
N PRO A 456 -0.97 -8.16 16.97
CA PRO A 456 -1.85 -7.67 18.03
C PRO A 456 -3.26 -7.32 17.52
N VAL A 457 -3.36 -6.74 16.33
CA VAL A 457 -4.64 -6.37 15.71
C VAL A 457 -5.39 -7.61 15.28
N LEU A 458 -4.70 -8.57 14.67
CA LEU A 458 -5.30 -9.84 14.25
C LEU A 458 -5.90 -10.60 15.45
N LEU A 459 -5.20 -10.66 16.58
CA LEU A 459 -5.72 -11.25 17.81
C LEU A 459 -6.97 -10.52 18.33
N LEU A 460 -6.96 -9.18 18.28
CA LEU A 460 -8.08 -8.35 18.74
C LEU A 460 -9.35 -8.56 17.91
N VAL A 461 -9.23 -8.67 16.58
CA VAL A 461 -10.41 -8.82 15.70
C VAL A 461 -10.96 -10.26 15.66
N VAL A 462 -10.20 -11.26 16.08
CA VAL A 462 -10.71 -12.64 16.22
C VAL A 462 -11.75 -12.76 17.34
N LEU A 463 -11.65 -11.97 18.41
CA LEU A 463 -12.55 -12.02 19.57
C LEU A 463 -14.05 -11.83 19.22
N PRO A 464 -14.47 -10.76 18.52
CA PRO A 464 -15.89 -10.59 18.16
C PRO A 464 -16.39 -11.67 17.19
N LEU A 465 -15.52 -12.23 16.34
CA LEU A 465 -15.88 -13.34 15.45
C LEU A 465 -16.12 -14.63 16.24
N ALA A 466 -15.22 -14.95 17.17
CA ALA A 466 -15.36 -16.10 18.06
C ALA A 466 -16.62 -16.00 18.94
N ALA A 467 -16.91 -14.81 19.48
CA ALA A 467 -18.12 -14.56 20.25
C ALA A 467 -19.40 -14.78 19.41
N ALA A 468 -19.41 -14.34 18.14
CA ALA A 468 -20.52 -14.57 17.24
C ALA A 468 -20.75 -16.06 16.94
N VAL A 469 -19.68 -16.83 16.73
CA VAL A 469 -19.75 -18.29 16.55
C VAL A 469 -20.28 -18.98 17.80
N ALA A 470 -19.76 -18.63 18.98
CA ALA A 470 -20.20 -19.21 20.25
C ALA A 470 -21.71 -19.01 20.48
N VAL A 471 -22.20 -17.78 20.29
CA VAL A 471 -23.63 -17.44 20.41
C VAL A 471 -24.49 -18.25 19.45
N HIS A 472 -24.03 -18.43 18.21
CA HIS A 472 -24.76 -19.22 17.21
C HIS A 472 -24.84 -20.71 17.58
N VAL A 473 -23.75 -21.29 18.09
CA VAL A 473 -23.71 -22.69 18.55
C VAL A 473 -24.59 -22.91 19.77
N THR A 474 -24.51 -22.04 20.78
CA THR A 474 -25.34 -22.15 22.00
C THR A 474 -26.82 -21.94 21.70
N GLY A 475 -27.15 -21.02 20.79
CA GLY A 475 -28.53 -20.76 20.36
C GLY A 475 -29.18 -21.96 19.66
N ARG A 476 -28.42 -22.72 18.87
CA ARG A 476 -28.91 -23.95 18.24
C ARG A 476 -29.16 -25.08 19.24
N ARG A 477 -28.27 -25.26 20.23
CA ARG A 477 -28.44 -26.28 21.28
C ARG A 477 -29.70 -26.05 22.11
N ALA A 478 -30.02 -24.81 22.45
CA ALA A 478 -31.21 -24.46 23.23
C ALA A 478 -32.55 -24.65 22.48
N VAL A 479 -32.53 -24.65 21.13
CA VAL A 479 -33.70 -24.92 20.29
C VAL A 479 -33.88 -26.42 20.05
N SER A 480 -32.79 -27.19 20.02
CA SER A 480 -32.83 -28.66 19.88
C SER A 480 -33.19 -29.40 21.18
N SER A 481 -33.11 -28.73 22.34
CA SER A 481 -33.44 -29.29 23.65
C SER A 481 -34.84 -28.95 24.15
N ARG A 482 -35.66 -28.34 23.29
CA ARG A 482 -37.09 -28.06 23.47
C ARG A 482 -37.85 -28.76 22.36
#